data_AF-A0A1I7FWB9-F1
#
_entry.id   AF-A0A1I7FWB9-F1
#
_cell.length_a   1.000
_cell.length_b   1.000
_cell.length_c   1.000
_cell.angle_alpha   90.00
_cell.angle_beta   90.00
_cell.angle_gamma   90.00
#
_symmetry.space_group_name_H-M   'P 1'
#
loop_
_entity.id
_entity.type
_entity.pdbx_description
1 polymer ?
#
loop_
_entity_poly.entity_id
_entity_poly.type
_entity_poly.pdbx_seq_one_letter_code
_entity_poly.pdbx_strand_id
1 'polypeptide(L)'
;MNKKRSVWLLVSALVSTIYVLYLFVYYGNLVTSTDGVLHETAVTLAIFIVPHLILTAIGAVFNWFAFATNMRALALSCGIIYIIGFLAGILYLPINLIVVPSIILSFVGFVKLKKINDLNTPKSKEEEF
;
A
#
# COMPACT_ATOMS: atom_id res chain seq x y z
N MET A 1 11.70 0.03 26.64
CA MET A 1 12.13 1.02 25.62
C MET A 1 10.98 1.27 24.65
N ASN A 2 10.36 2.45 24.71
CA ASN A 2 9.30 2.84 23.78
C ASN A 2 9.93 3.20 22.42
N LYS A 3 10.05 2.22 21.52
CA LYS A 3 10.53 2.45 20.15
C LYS A 3 9.58 3.43 19.46
N LYS A 4 10.08 4.61 19.07
CA LYS A 4 9.29 5.58 18.30
C LYS A 4 8.93 4.95 16.96
N ARG A 5 7.63 4.95 16.60
CA ARG A 5 7.12 4.42 15.33
C ARG A 5 6.64 5.55 14.43
N SER A 6 6.66 5.33 13.12
CA SER A 6 6.24 6.34 12.15
C SER A 6 4.71 6.38 12.01
N VAL A 7 4.09 7.47 12.48
CA VAL A 7 2.65 7.74 12.31
C VAL A 7 2.25 7.82 10.83
N TRP A 8 3.17 8.23 9.96
CA TRP A 8 2.94 8.35 8.52
C TRP A 8 2.81 7.00 7.81
N LEU A 9 3.53 5.98 8.29
CA LEU A 9 3.36 4.61 7.79
C LEU A 9 2.01 4.02 8.22
N LEU A 10 1.54 4.35 9.43
CA LEU A 10 0.19 3.94 9.87
C LEU A 10 -0.90 4.53 8.98
N VAL A 11 -0.83 5.83 8.67
CA VAL A 11 -1.82 6.49 7.81
C VAL A 11 -1.82 5.86 6.41
N SER A 12 -0.65 5.59 5.85
CA SER A 12 -0.52 4.89 4.57
C SER A 12 -1.14 3.49 4.60
N ALA A 13 -0.86 2.71 5.64
CA ALA A 13 -1.39 1.37 5.80
C ALA A 13 -2.92 1.38 5.96
N LEU A 14 -3.45 2.35 6.72
CA LEU A 14 -4.88 2.50 6.93
C LEU A 14 -5.61 2.85 5.63
N VAL A 15 -5.10 3.84 4.89
CA VAL A 15 -5.68 4.29 3.61
C VAL A 15 -5.67 3.14 2.59
N SER A 16 -4.57 2.42 2.47
CA SER A 16 -4.50 1.28 1.55
C SER A 16 -5.42 0.13 1.97
N THR A 17 -5.52 -0.16 3.27
CA THR A 17 -6.42 -1.22 3.77
C THR A 17 -7.88 -0.89 3.46
N ILE A 18 -8.29 0.37 3.69
CA ILE A 18 -9.64 0.85 3.35
C ILE A 18 -9.87 0.76 1.84
N TYR A 19 -8.88 1.12 1.03
CA TYR A 19 -8.98 1.04 -0.43
C TYR A 19 -9.14 -0.39 -0.94
N VAL A 20 -8.36 -1.35 -0.42
CA VAL A 20 -8.50 -2.78 -0.78
C VAL A 20 -9.89 -3.30 -0.43
N LEU A 21 -10.41 -2.94 0.75
CA LEU A 21 -11.78 -3.27 1.16
C LEU A 21 -12.83 -2.69 0.21
N TYR A 22 -12.68 -1.42 -0.17
CA TYR A 22 -13.58 -0.78 -1.14
C TYR A 22 -13.57 -1.50 -2.49
N LEU A 23 -12.39 -1.81 -3.04
CA LEU A 23 -12.26 -2.55 -4.30
C LEU A 23 -12.90 -3.93 -4.20
N PHE A 24 -12.68 -4.64 -3.09
CA PHE A 24 -13.23 -5.98 -2.87
C PHE A 24 -14.77 -5.96 -2.87
N VAL A 25 -15.39 -5.02 -2.16
CA VAL A 25 -16.84 -4.89 -2.11
C VAL A 25 -17.41 -4.42 -3.45
N TYR A 26 -16.82 -3.41 -4.08
CA TYR A 26 -17.31 -2.86 -5.35
C TYR A 26 -17.29 -3.91 -6.47
N TYR A 27 -16.14 -4.55 -6.68
CA TYR A 27 -16.01 -5.56 -7.74
C TYR A 27 -16.69 -6.89 -7.38
N GLY A 28 -16.73 -7.25 -6.10
CA GLY A 28 -17.51 -8.40 -5.62
C GLY A 28 -18.99 -8.26 -5.97
N ASN A 29 -19.58 -7.09 -5.69
CA ASN A 29 -20.97 -6.80 -6.06
C ASN A 29 -21.18 -6.80 -7.58
N LEU A 30 -20.25 -6.23 -8.36
CA LEU A 30 -20.32 -6.22 -9.82
C LEU A 30 -20.39 -7.64 -10.40
N VAL A 31 -19.56 -8.56 -9.91
CA VAL A 31 -19.53 -9.96 -10.38
C VAL A 31 -20.77 -10.76 -9.94
N THR A 32 -21.37 -10.44 -8.79
CA THR A 32 -22.60 -11.11 -8.31
C THR A 32 -23.90 -10.50 -8.86
N SER A 33 -23.81 -9.46 -9.69
CA SER A 33 -24.98 -8.80 -10.28
C SER A 33 -25.81 -9.77 -11.12
N THR A 34 -27.15 -9.67 -11.01
CA THR A 34 -28.11 -10.45 -11.82
C THR A 34 -28.38 -9.85 -13.19
N ASP A 35 -27.92 -8.61 -13.45
CA ASP A 35 -27.99 -7.98 -14.76
C ASP A 35 -26.98 -8.61 -15.72
N GLY A 36 -27.47 -9.33 -16.75
CA GLY A 36 -26.63 -10.08 -17.68
C GLY A 36 -25.55 -9.25 -18.39
N VAL A 37 -25.86 -8.00 -18.74
CA VAL A 37 -24.90 -7.08 -19.39
C VAL A 37 -23.82 -6.58 -18.41
N LEU A 38 -24.21 -6.30 -17.16
CA LEU A 38 -23.26 -5.90 -16.11
C LEU A 38 -22.36 -7.06 -15.69
N HIS A 39 -22.89 -8.28 -15.69
CA HIS A 39 -22.15 -9.49 -15.39
C HIS A 39 -21.10 -9.80 -16.48
N GLU A 40 -21.48 -9.81 -17.77
CA GLU A 40 -20.54 -10.07 -18.88
C GLU A 40 -19.40 -9.05 -18.93
N THR A 41 -19.73 -7.78 -18.72
CA THR A 41 -18.72 -6.72 -18.66
C THR A 41 -17.81 -6.91 -17.44
N ALA A 42 -18.35 -7.19 -16.25
CA ALA A 42 -17.55 -7.44 -15.05
C ALA A 42 -16.59 -8.64 -15.22
N VAL A 43 -17.04 -9.74 -15.81
CA VAL A 43 -16.22 -10.96 -16.01
C VAL A 43 -15.07 -10.71 -16.99
N THR A 44 -15.33 -9.99 -18.09
CA THR A 44 -14.29 -9.63 -19.07
C THR A 44 -13.22 -8.74 -18.44
N LEU A 45 -13.64 -7.84 -17.56
CA LEU A 45 -12.78 -6.86 -16.92
C LEU A 45 -12.03 -7.43 -15.71
N ALA A 46 -12.55 -8.50 -15.10
CA ALA A 46 -11.94 -9.17 -13.95
C ALA A 46 -10.50 -9.62 -14.23
N ILE A 47 -10.17 -9.96 -15.49
CA ILE A 47 -8.82 -10.34 -15.93
C ILE A 47 -7.79 -9.23 -15.63
N PHE A 48 -8.19 -7.95 -15.69
CA PHE A 48 -7.33 -6.81 -15.42
C PHE A 48 -7.42 -6.34 -13.96
N ILE A 49 -8.61 -6.46 -13.36
CA ILE A 49 -8.87 -5.97 -12.01
C ILE A 49 -8.31 -6.91 -10.93
N VAL A 50 -8.38 -8.23 -11.14
CA VAL A 50 -7.91 -9.22 -10.16
C VAL A 50 -6.39 -9.10 -9.91
N PRO A 51 -5.52 -8.98 -10.93
CA PRO A 51 -4.09 -8.73 -10.71
C PRO A 51 -3.83 -7.44 -9.92
N HIS A 52 -4.56 -6.36 -10.24
CA HIS A 52 -4.46 -5.09 -9.51
C HIS A 52 -4.86 -5.24 -8.04
N LEU A 53 -5.94 -5.97 -7.75
CA LEU A 53 -6.46 -6.19 -6.40
C LEU A 53 -5.48 -7.00 -5.56
N ILE A 54 -4.90 -8.07 -6.13
CA ILE A 54 -3.89 -8.90 -5.47
C ILE A 54 -2.63 -8.08 -5.17
N LEU A 55 -2.10 -7.33 -6.14
CA LEU A 55 -0.91 -6.48 -5.95
C LEU A 55 -1.13 -5.41 -4.87
N THR A 56 -2.28 -4.75 -4.89
CA THR A 56 -2.61 -3.71 -3.91
C THR A 56 -2.80 -4.30 -2.51
N ALA A 57 -3.39 -5.49 -2.39
CA ALA A 57 -3.51 -6.21 -1.13
C ALA A 57 -2.15 -6.64 -0.56
N ILE A 58 -1.25 -7.17 -1.40
CA ILE A 58 0.12 -7.50 -1.00
C ILE A 58 0.85 -6.23 -0.53
N GLY A 59 0.70 -5.12 -1.26
CA GLY A 59 1.22 -3.81 -0.87
C GLY A 59 0.72 -3.35 0.50
N ALA A 60 -0.56 -3.55 0.81
CA ALA A 60 -1.17 -3.21 2.10
C ALA A 60 -0.55 -4.05 3.23
N VAL A 61 -0.43 -5.36 3.04
CA VAL A 61 0.19 -6.28 4.03
C VAL A 61 1.65 -5.90 4.28
N PHE A 62 2.42 -5.66 3.22
CA PHE A 62 3.81 -5.22 3.36
C PHE A 62 3.92 -3.88 4.10
N ASN A 63 2.95 -2.98 3.94
CA ASN A 63 2.93 -1.68 4.62
C ASN A 63 2.72 -1.84 6.14
N TRP A 64 1.87 -2.78 6.53
CA TRP A 64 1.71 -3.20 7.94
C TRP A 64 2.99 -3.81 8.51
N PHE A 65 3.67 -4.68 7.75
CA PHE A 65 4.97 -5.22 8.15
C PHE A 65 6.06 -4.14 8.24
N ALA A 66 6.06 -3.16 7.33
CA ALA A 66 7.02 -2.05 7.32
C ALA A 66 6.84 -1.16 8.57
N PHE A 67 5.60 -0.95 8.98
CA PHE A 67 5.28 -0.28 10.24
C PHE A 67 5.76 -1.06 11.47
N ALA A 68 5.59 -2.39 11.49
CA ALA A 68 5.99 -3.23 12.61
C ALA A 68 7.53 -3.32 12.76
N THR A 69 8.25 -3.42 11.64
CA THR A 69 9.69 -3.69 11.62
C THR A 69 10.57 -2.43 11.56
N ASN A 70 10.01 -1.26 11.20
CA ASN A 70 10.77 -0.03 10.90
C ASN A 70 11.92 -0.23 9.88
N MET A 71 11.84 -1.27 9.04
CA MET A 71 12.86 -1.57 8.04
C MET A 71 12.65 -0.69 6.80
N ARG A 72 13.67 0.11 6.46
CA ARG A 72 13.67 1.02 5.29
C ARG A 72 13.41 0.28 3.99
N ALA A 73 13.99 -0.91 3.81
CA ALA A 73 13.82 -1.73 2.62
C ALA A 73 12.36 -2.11 2.37
N LEU A 74 11.61 -2.43 3.44
CA LEU A 74 10.22 -2.86 3.33
C LEU A 74 9.28 -1.73 2.90
N ALA A 75 9.52 -0.51 3.39
CA ALA A 75 8.78 0.68 2.97
C ALA A 75 8.99 1.03 1.49
N LEU A 76 10.19 0.79 0.97
CA LEU A 76 10.48 0.98 -0.46
C LEU A 76 9.81 -0.09 -1.31
N SER A 77 9.88 -1.36 -0.90
CA SER A 77 9.21 -2.47 -1.59
C SER A 77 7.70 -2.26 -1.68
N CYS A 78 7.05 -1.76 -0.62
CA CYS A 78 5.63 -1.39 -0.65
C CYS A 78 5.32 -0.37 -1.74
N GLY A 79 6.11 0.72 -1.78
CA GLY A 79 5.93 1.80 -2.76
C GLY A 79 6.05 1.29 -4.19
N ILE A 80 7.02 0.42 -4.46
CA ILE A 80 7.20 -0.20 -5.78
C ILE A 80 6.02 -1.12 -6.12
N ILE A 81 5.56 -1.94 -5.19
CA ILE A 81 4.40 -2.83 -5.40
C ILE A 81 3.13 -2.00 -5.69
N TYR A 82 2.92 -0.86 -5.02
CA TYR A 82 1.81 0.04 -5.36
C TYR A 82 1.95 0.67 -6.74
N ILE A 83 3.17 1.00 -7.18
CA ILE A 83 3.40 1.51 -8.54
C ILE A 83 3.06 0.43 -9.57
N ILE A 84 3.50 -0.82 -9.35
CA ILE A 84 3.19 -1.95 -10.25
C ILE A 84 1.68 -2.23 -10.24
N GLY A 85 1.04 -2.19 -9.07
CA GLY A 85 -0.41 -2.31 -8.94
C GLY A 85 -1.15 -1.20 -9.71
N PHE A 86 -0.71 0.06 -9.57
CA PHE A 86 -1.25 1.18 -10.32
C PHE A 86 -1.12 0.99 -11.83
N LEU A 87 0.04 0.51 -12.30
CA LEU A 87 0.30 0.23 -13.71
C LEU A 87 -0.56 -0.92 -14.25
N ALA A 88 -0.78 -1.97 -13.45
CA ALA A 88 -1.68 -3.06 -13.80
C ALA A 88 -3.15 -2.61 -13.89
N GLY A 89 -3.52 -1.57 -13.12
CA GLY A 89 -4.84 -0.95 -13.14
C GLY A 89 -5.00 0.22 -14.10
N ILE A 90 -4.03 0.50 -14.97
CA ILE A 90 -3.97 1.76 -15.75
C ILE A 90 -5.17 1.96 -16.69
N LEU A 91 -5.82 0.86 -17.11
CA LEU A 91 -7.06 0.88 -17.89
C LEU A 91 -8.25 1.49 -17.12
N TYR A 92 -8.20 1.47 -15.78
CA TYR A 92 -9.19 2.02 -14.83
C TYR A 92 -8.70 3.28 -14.12
N LEU A 93 -8.08 4.15 -14.89
CA LEU A 93 -7.46 5.40 -14.44
C LEU A 93 -8.30 6.25 -13.46
N PRO A 94 -9.63 6.46 -13.61
CA PRO A 94 -10.33 7.38 -12.71
C PRO A 94 -10.42 6.91 -11.25
N ILE A 95 -10.55 5.61 -11.00
CA ILE A 95 -10.67 5.03 -9.65
C ILE A 95 -9.27 4.81 -9.03
N ASN A 96 -8.27 4.52 -9.86
CA ASN A 96 -6.90 4.22 -9.43
C ASN A 96 -6.09 5.43 -8.95
N LEU A 97 -6.54 6.66 -9.21
CA LEU A 97 -5.87 7.88 -8.73
C LEU A 97 -5.79 7.98 -7.20
N ILE A 98 -6.69 7.30 -6.47
CA ILE A 98 -6.68 7.23 -5.00
C ILE A 98 -5.43 6.51 -4.46
N VAL A 99 -4.75 5.69 -5.28
CA VAL A 99 -3.52 4.99 -4.88
C VAL A 99 -2.30 5.93 -4.89
N VAL A 100 -2.35 7.05 -5.62
CA VAL A 100 -1.23 8.01 -5.74
C VAL A 100 -0.81 8.61 -4.38
N PRO A 101 -1.72 9.08 -3.52
CA PRO A 101 -1.38 9.46 -2.14
C PRO A 101 -0.67 8.33 -1.37
N SER A 102 -1.09 7.08 -1.54
CA SER A 102 -0.48 5.93 -0.85
C SER A 102 0.96 5.70 -1.29
N ILE A 103 1.26 5.89 -2.59
CA ILE A 103 2.62 5.84 -3.14
C ILE A 103 3.48 6.95 -2.51
N ILE A 104 2.99 8.19 -2.51
CA ILE A 104 3.69 9.35 -1.94
C ILE A 104 3.94 9.14 -0.45
N LEU A 105 2.93 8.66 0.29
CA LEU A 105 3.08 8.37 1.72
C LEU A 105 4.08 7.25 2.00
N SER A 106 4.21 6.24 1.13
CA SER A 106 5.24 5.20 1.25
C SER A 106 6.64 5.78 1.09
N PHE A 107 6.86 6.69 0.14
CA PHE A 107 8.12 7.42 -0.04
C PHE A 107 8.41 8.36 1.13
N VAL A 108 7.42 9.11 1.62
CA VAL A 108 7.56 9.97 2.81
C VAL A 108 7.87 9.12 4.05
N GLY A 109 7.24 7.94 4.18
CA GLY A 109 7.51 6.95 5.21
C GLY A 109 8.95 6.45 5.17
N PHE A 110 9.48 6.16 3.97
CA PHE A 110 10.88 5.77 3.76
C PHE A 110 11.87 6.84 4.25
N VAL A 111 11.65 8.11 3.87
CA VAL A 111 12.51 9.24 4.28
C VAL A 111 12.46 9.43 5.80
N LYS A 112 11.28 9.34 6.42
CA LYS A 112 11.12 9.48 7.88
C LYS A 112 11.69 8.30 8.67
N LEU A 113 11.68 7.09 8.11
CA LEU A 113 12.32 5.92 8.70
C LEU A 113 13.83 6.09 8.83
N LYS A 114 14.44 6.99 8.03
CA LYS A 114 15.84 7.36 8.22
C LYS A 114 16.08 7.92 9.61
N LYS A 115 15.38 9.02 9.89
CA LYS A 115 15.45 9.76 11.15
C LYS A 115 15.01 8.94 12.37
N ILE A 116 14.03 8.06 12.22
CA ILE A 116 13.51 7.23 13.32
C ILE A 116 14.50 6.11 13.70
N ASN A 117 15.20 5.52 12.72
CA ASN A 117 16.21 4.50 13.03
C ASN A 117 17.42 5.11 13.74
N ASP A 118 17.86 6.29 13.29
CA ASP A 118 18.99 7.01 13.89
C ASP A 118 18.69 7.47 15.34
N LEU A 119 17.41 7.73 15.65
CA LEU A 119 16.95 8.02 17.03
C LEU A 119 16.79 6.78 17.92
N ASN A 120 16.67 5.58 17.34
CA ASN A 120 16.56 4.32 18.07
C ASN A 120 17.91 3.58 18.21
N THR A 121 18.94 3.99 17.46
CA THR A 121 20.33 3.61 17.74
C THR A 121 20.78 4.27 19.05
N PRO A 122 21.29 3.51 20.04
CA PRO A 122 21.86 4.11 21.23
C PRO A 122 23.07 4.97 20.83
N LYS A 123 23.09 6.22 21.32
CA LYS A 123 24.24 7.14 21.23
C LYS A 123 25.43 6.63 22.07
N SER A 124 26.01 5.48 21.73
CA SER A 124 27.15 4.91 22.48
C SER A 124 28.40 4.71 21.61
N LYS A 125 28.55 5.46 20.51
CA LYS A 125 29.73 5.37 19.64
C LYS A 125 30.30 6.73 19.21
N GLU A 126 30.11 7.77 20.01
CA GLU A 126 30.73 9.08 19.77
C GLU A 126 31.65 9.54 20.93
N GLU A 127 31.90 8.69 21.95
CA GLU A 127 32.78 9.04 23.10
C GLU A 127 33.98 8.10 23.28
N GLU A 128 34.38 7.37 22.24
CA GLU A 128 35.68 6.68 22.23
C GLU A 128 36.32 6.86 20.86
N PHE A 129 37.02 7.99 20.67
CA PHE A 129 38.30 8.10 19.98
C PHE A 129 38.87 9.52 20.15
#